data_AF-A0A524N7U3-F1
#
_entry.id   AF-A0A524N7U3-F1
#
_cell.length_a   1.000
_cell.length_b   1.000
_cell.length_c   1.000
_cell.angle_alpha   90.00
_cell.angle_beta   90.00
_cell.angle_gamma   90.00
#
_symmetry.space_group_name_H-M   'P 1'
#
loop_
_entity.id
_entity.type
_entity.pdbx_description
1 polymer ?
#
loop_
_entity_poly.entity_id
_entity_poly.type
_entity_poly.pdbx_seq_one_letter_code
_entity_poly.pdbx_strand_id
1 'polypeptide(L)' 'DRCRSGEVLQGLIKPFECEAFGVECTPRSPLGATMVSSEGACAAYYQYRRLDV' A
#
# COMPACT_ATOMS: atom_id res chain seq x y z
N ASP A 1 -0.67 11.90 9.44
CA ASP A 1 0.21 10.86 8.88
C ASP A 1 0.07 10.78 7.37
N ARG A 2 1.18 10.69 6.64
CA ARG A 2 1.18 10.56 5.15
C ARG A 2 0.79 9.15 4.68
N CYS A 3 0.88 8.16 5.56
CA CYS A 3 0.41 6.80 5.30
C CYS A 3 -1.09 6.68 5.62
N ARG A 4 -1.90 6.27 4.64
CA ARG A 4 -3.35 6.05 4.77
C ARG A 4 -3.71 4.56 4.82
N SER A 5 -2.86 3.72 5.42
CA SER A 5 -3.05 2.26 5.46
C SER A 5 -4.32 1.82 6.20
N GLY A 6 -4.79 2.63 7.16
CA GLY A 6 -6.08 2.38 7.84
C GLY A 6 -7.26 2.44 6.88
N GLU A 7 -7.29 3.45 6.01
CA GLU A 7 -8.35 3.61 5.00
C GLU A 7 -8.29 2.52 3.93
N VAL A 8 -7.07 2.07 3.56
CA VAL A 8 -6.89 0.89 2.70
C VAL A 8 -7.45 -0.37 3.37
N LEU A 9 -7.18 -0.57 4.66
CA LEU A 9 -7.68 -1.73 5.41
C LEU A 9 -9.21 -1.72 5.54
N GLN A 10 -9.81 -0.53 5.61
CA GLN A 10 -11.27 -0.35 5.61
C GLN A 10 -11.89 -0.43 4.20
N GLY A 11 -11.08 -0.51 3.14
CA GLY A 11 -11.57 -0.53 1.76
C GLY A 11 -12.10 0.81 1.25
N LEU A 12 -11.78 1.92 1.91
CA LEU A 12 -12.22 3.27 1.53
C LEU A 12 -11.42 3.84 0.36
N ILE A 13 -10.15 3.43 0.24
CA ILE A 13 -9.25 3.82 -0.85
C ILE A 13 -8.43 2.62 -1.31
N LYS A 14 -7.97 2.64 -2.56
CA LYS A 14 -6.98 1.70 -3.09
C LYS A 14 -5.56 2.12 -2.69
N PRO A 15 -4.59 1.19 -2.65
CA PRO A 15 -3.22 1.52 -2.25
C PRO A 15 -2.58 2.68 -3.04
N PHE A 16 -2.85 2.81 -4.34
CA PHE A 16 -2.30 3.91 -5.16
C PHE A 16 -2.92 5.29 -4.87
N GLU A 17 -4.00 5.37 -4.11
CA GLU A 17 -4.62 6.63 -3.65
C GLU A 17 -3.99 7.11 -2.33
N CYS A 18 -3.11 6.32 -1.72
CA CYS A 18 -2.27 6.71 -0.59
C CYS A 18 -1.00 7.39 -1.11
N GLU A 19 -0.77 8.65 -0.74
CA GLU A 19 0.39 9.43 -1.20
C GLU A 19 1.76 8.80 -0.82
N ALA A 20 1.81 8.03 0.26
CA ALA A 20 3.03 7.35 0.68
C ALA A 20 3.29 6.06 -0.09
N PHE A 21 2.28 5.46 -0.74
CA PHE A 21 2.40 4.15 -1.38
C PHE A 21 3.39 4.19 -2.54
N GLY A 22 4.36 3.28 -2.52
CA GLY A 22 5.37 3.14 -3.57
C GLY A 22 6.46 4.21 -3.59
N VAL A 23 6.36 5.23 -2.72
CA VAL A 23 7.36 6.30 -2.58
C VAL A 23 8.13 6.10 -1.27
N GLU A 24 7.49 6.38 -0.13
CA GLU A 24 8.06 6.17 1.20
C GLU A 24 7.65 4.82 1.79
N CYS A 25 6.42 4.39 1.54
CA CYS A 25 5.91 3.09 1.94
C CYS A 25 6.23 2.08 0.84
N THR A 26 7.22 1.21 1.11
CA THR A 26 7.67 0.14 0.21
C THR A 26 7.86 -1.15 1.00
N PRO A 27 8.03 -2.33 0.37
CA PRO A 27 8.34 -3.56 1.10
C PRO A 27 9.65 -3.48 1.92
N ARG A 28 10.59 -2.60 1.54
CA ARG A 28 11.84 -2.37 2.29
C ARG A 28 11.69 -1.37 3.43
N SER A 29 10.72 -0.47 3.34
CA SER A 29 10.40 0.54 4.36
C SER A 29 8.88 0.62 4.54
N PRO A 30 8.27 -0.35 5.25
CA PRO A 30 6.83 -0.38 5.40
C PRO A 30 6.37 0.65 6.44
N LEU A 31 5.41 1.50 6.07
CA LEU A 31 4.81 2.48 6.99
C LEU A 31 3.51 1.97 7.66
N GLY A 32 2.95 0.86 7.21
CA GLY A 32 1.69 0.32 7.74
C GLY A 32 1.59 -1.20 7.58
N ALA A 33 0.78 -1.85 8.41
CA ALA A 33 0.64 -3.31 8.45
C ALA A 33 0.27 -3.92 7.08
N THR A 34 -0.48 -3.19 6.26
CA THR A 34 -0.87 -3.60 4.91
C THR A 34 0.31 -3.70 3.92
N MET A 35 1.49 -3.15 4.25
CA MET A 35 2.73 -3.26 3.48
C MET A 35 3.72 -4.28 4.08
N VAL A 36 3.56 -4.66 5.35
CA VAL A 36 4.51 -5.56 6.04
C VAL A 36 4.33 -7.01 5.60
N SER A 37 3.08 -7.48 5.49
CA SER A 37 2.78 -8.85 5.05
C SER A 37 2.71 -8.94 3.53
N SER A 38 3.21 -10.01 2.93
CA SER A 38 3.03 -10.29 1.49
C SER A 38 1.56 -10.48 1.09
N GLU A 39 0.70 -10.86 2.04
CA GLU A 39 -0.76 -10.92 1.85
C GLU A 39 -1.44 -9.57 2.13
N GLY A 40 -0.70 -8.59 2.63
CA GLY A 40 -1.21 -7.26 2.91
C GLY A 40 -1.63 -6.54 1.63
N ALA A 41 -2.75 -5.82 1.69
CA ALA A 41 -3.33 -5.16 0.52
C ALA A 41 -2.32 -4.26 -0.22
N CYS A 42 -1.49 -3.49 0.50
CA CYS A 42 -0.47 -2.65 -0.13
C CYS A 42 0.69 -3.48 -0.70
N ALA A 43 1.19 -4.49 0.03
CA ALA A 43 2.29 -5.32 -0.47
C ALA A 43 1.87 -6.10 -1.74
N ALA A 44 0.68 -6.69 -1.74
CA ALA A 44 0.13 -7.38 -2.90
C ALA A 44 -0.03 -6.42 -4.09
N TYR A 45 -0.51 -5.21 -3.85
CA TYR A 45 -0.60 -4.18 -4.88
C TYR A 45 0.76 -3.79 -5.45
N TYR A 46 1.76 -3.62 -4.58
CA TYR A 46 3.12 -3.26 -4.98
C TYR A 46 3.76 -4.38 -5.81
N GLN A 47 3.50 -5.64 -5.48
CA GLN A 47 4.10 -6.80 -6.16
C GLN A 47 3.41 -7.15 -7.48
N TYR A 48 2.09 -7.09 -7.53
CA TYR A 48 1.32 -7.71 -8.61
C TYR A 48 0.58 -6.73 -9.51
N ARG A 49 0.48 -5.45 -9.14
CA ARG A 49 -0.18 -4.50 -10.03
C ARG A 49 0.74 -4.24 -11.23
N ARG A 50 0.47 -4.94 -12.34
CA ARG A 50 0.74 -4.40 -13.66
C ARG A 50 0.02 -3.07 -13.72
N LEU A 51 0.76 -1.98 -13.95
CA LEU A 51 0.13 -0.70 -14.28
C LEU A 51 -0.81 -0.99 -15.44
N ASP A 52 -2.12 -0.94 -15.21
CA ASP A 52 -3.10 -0.96 -16.28
C ASP A 52 -2.78 0.26 -17.16
N VAL A 53 -2.12 -0.01 -18.28
CA VAL A 53 -1.83 0.95 -19.35
C VAL A 53 -3.11 1.34 -20.06
#